data_AF-W0T6L5-F1
#
_entry.id   AF-W0T6L5-F1
#
_cell.length_a   1.000
_cell.length_b   1.000
_cell.length_c   1.000
_cell.angle_alpha   90.00
_cell.angle_beta   90.00
_cell.angle_gamma   90.00
#
_symmetry.space_group_name_H-M   'P 1'
#
loop_
_entity.id
_entity.type
_entity.pdbx_description
1 polymer ?
#
loop_
_entity_poly.entity_id
_entity_poly.type
_entity_poly.pdbx_seq_one_letter_code
_entity_poly.pdbx_strand_id
1 'polypeptide(L)'
;MLAKDNLKKTTIRGLLSAIKNKEIDNKSKDLDEFALYDIYSKLISQRADSINEFIKNKREDLVDKEASEIKIIEVYRDALPVASQKEVDARVLDILKTFKNEDPKMQLKQIFQKIDWKTLPNDLKASPAAIRSSIGAQFKNVFSN
;
A
#
# COMPACT_ATOMS: atom_id res chain seq x y z
N MET A 1 2.81 -25.93 -27.08
CA MET A 1 1.51 -25.62 -26.44
C MET A 1 1.82 -25.00 -25.10
N LEU A 2 1.73 -23.67 -24.94
CA LEU A 2 2.06 -23.01 -23.67
C LEU A 2 1.13 -23.59 -22.59
N ALA A 3 1.71 -24.21 -21.57
CA ALA A 3 0.97 -24.66 -20.40
C ALA A 3 0.10 -23.50 -19.92
N LYS A 4 -1.22 -23.67 -20.01
CA LYS A 4 -2.18 -22.69 -19.54
C LYS A 4 -1.87 -22.41 -18.08
N ASP A 5 -1.30 -21.24 -17.79
CA ASP A 5 -1.08 -20.77 -16.43
C ASP A 5 -2.45 -20.42 -15.81
N ASN A 6 -3.22 -21.47 -15.52
CA ASN A 6 -4.58 -21.41 -15.03
C ASN A 6 -4.62 -20.72 -13.66
N LEU A 7 -3.56 -20.86 -12.87
CA LEU A 7 -3.38 -20.17 -11.61
C LEU A 7 -3.32 -18.66 -11.85
N LYS A 8 -2.36 -18.18 -12.65
CA LYS A 8 -2.24 -16.76 -13.01
C LYS A 8 -3.51 -16.20 -13.61
N LYS A 9 -4.15 -16.92 -14.53
CA LYS A 9 -5.43 -16.50 -15.12
C LYS A 9 -6.51 -16.32 -14.06
N THR A 10 -6.58 -17.22 -13.08
CA THR A 10 -7.59 -17.17 -12.02
C THR A 10 -7.31 -16.07 -11.01
N THR A 11 -6.04 -15.89 -10.61
CA THR A 11 -5.61 -14.78 -9.76
C THR A 11 -5.91 -13.43 -10.40
N ILE A 12 -5.60 -13.25 -11.70
CA ILE A 12 -5.89 -12.01 -12.43
C ILE A 12 -7.41 -11.74 -12.49
N ARG A 13 -8.24 -12.76 -12.75
CA ARG A 13 -9.70 -12.58 -12.70
C ARG A 13 -10.17 -12.14 -11.32
N GLY A 14 -9.60 -12.70 -10.26
CA GLY A 14 -9.86 -12.29 -8.88
C GLY A 14 -9.49 -10.83 -8.62
N LEU A 15 -8.33 -10.38 -9.10
CA LEU A 15 -7.93 -8.97 -9.04
C LEU A 15 -8.94 -8.06 -9.74
N LEU A 16 -9.34 -8.39 -10.97
CA LEU A 16 -10.33 -7.61 -11.72
C LEU A 16 -11.68 -7.55 -11.01
N SER A 17 -12.13 -8.65 -10.40
CA SER A 17 -13.35 -8.66 -9.59
C SER A 17 -13.22 -7.76 -8.34
N ALA A 18 -12.07 -7.78 -7.66
CA ALA A 18 -11.83 -6.93 -6.50
C ALA A 18 -11.82 -5.43 -6.88
N ILE A 19 -11.18 -5.09 -7.99
CA ILE A 19 -11.21 -3.75 -8.59
C ILE A 19 -12.66 -3.35 -8.88
N LYS A 20 -13.42 -4.22 -9.55
CA LYS A 20 -14.81 -3.93 -9.90
C LYS A 20 -15.70 -3.72 -8.68
N ASN A 21 -15.54 -4.53 -7.65
CA ASN A 21 -16.27 -4.36 -6.40
C ASN A 21 -15.93 -3.02 -5.75
N LYS A 22 -14.64 -2.62 -5.77
CA LYS A 22 -14.21 -1.34 -5.22
C LYS A 22 -14.78 -0.15 -5.99
N GLU A 23 -14.89 -0.23 -7.31
CA GLU A 23 -15.57 0.77 -8.13
C GLU A 23 -17.04 0.94 -7.72
N ILE A 24 -17.74 -0.18 -7.50
CA ILE A 24 -19.15 -0.20 -7.07
C ILE A 24 -19.28 0.43 -5.68
N ASP A 25 -18.46 0.00 -4.72
CA ASP A 25 -18.47 0.49 -3.34
C ASP A 25 -18.21 1.99 -3.26
N ASN A 26 -17.24 2.48 -4.04
CA ASN A 26 -16.88 3.89 -4.09
C ASN A 26 -17.83 4.73 -4.98
N LYS A 27 -18.76 4.08 -5.70
CA LYS A 27 -19.61 4.70 -6.73
C LYS A 27 -18.80 5.52 -7.76
N SER A 28 -17.56 5.10 -8.04
CA SER A 28 -16.63 5.74 -8.96
C SER A 28 -16.02 4.68 -9.87
N LYS A 29 -15.92 4.96 -11.17
CA LYS A 29 -15.28 4.07 -12.14
C LYS A 29 -13.77 4.29 -12.25
N ASP A 30 -13.29 5.41 -11.73
CA ASP A 30 -11.90 5.80 -11.85
C ASP A 30 -11.20 5.50 -10.53
N LEU A 31 -10.43 4.41 -10.53
CA LEU A 31 -9.49 4.08 -9.47
C LEU A 31 -8.10 4.50 -9.93
N ASP A 32 -7.47 5.36 -9.14
CA ASP A 32 -6.08 5.76 -9.35
C ASP A 32 -5.11 4.63 -8.97
N GLU A 33 -3.85 4.80 -9.31
CA GLU A 33 -2.78 3.86 -8.97
C GLU A 33 -2.68 3.59 -7.47
N PHE A 34 -3.03 4.57 -6.64
CA PHE A 34 -3.01 4.44 -5.19
C PHE A 34 -4.11 3.51 -4.68
N ALA A 35 -5.34 3.68 -5.18
CA ALA A 35 -6.45 2.79 -4.86
C ALA A 35 -6.16 1.37 -5.35
N LEU A 36 -5.55 1.21 -6.52
CA LEU A 36 -5.10 -0.11 -7.01
C LEU A 36 -4.04 -0.73 -6.09
N TYR A 37 -3.05 0.06 -5.66
CA TYR A 37 -2.01 -0.38 -4.74
C TYR A 37 -2.61 -0.86 -3.41
N ASP A 38 -3.59 -0.13 -2.86
CA ASP A 38 -4.29 -0.50 -1.63
C ASP A 38 -5.11 -1.79 -1.80
N ILE A 39 -5.80 -1.96 -2.93
CA ILE A 39 -6.55 -3.21 -3.23
C ILE A 39 -5.59 -4.39 -3.28
N TYR A 40 -4.48 -4.28 -4.00
CA TYR A 40 -3.52 -5.37 -4.14
C TYR A 40 -2.84 -5.70 -2.81
N SER A 41 -2.46 -4.69 -2.03
CA SER A 41 -1.89 -4.87 -0.69
C SER A 41 -2.86 -5.58 0.25
N LYS A 42 -4.14 -5.24 0.20
CA LYS A 42 -5.19 -5.93 0.97
C LYS A 42 -5.31 -7.39 0.57
N LEU A 43 -5.34 -7.69 -0.73
CA LEU A 43 -5.43 -9.07 -1.21
C LEU A 43 -4.22 -9.91 -0.80
N ILE A 44 -3.01 -9.33 -0.84
CA ILE A 44 -1.79 -10.00 -0.36
C ILE A 44 -1.91 -10.32 1.14
N SER A 45 -2.37 -9.37 1.96
CA SER A 45 -2.58 -9.59 3.39
C SER A 45 -3.57 -10.73 3.66
N GLN A 46 -4.73 -10.73 2.99
CA GLN A 46 -5.75 -11.77 3.17
C GLN A 46 -5.23 -13.18 2.84
N ARG A 47 -4.35 -13.29 1.84
CA ARG A 47 -3.72 -14.56 1.47
C ARG A 47 -2.63 -14.96 2.45
N ALA A 48 -1.85 -14.00 2.95
CA ALA A 48 -0.87 -14.25 4.02
C ALA A 48 -1.56 -14.77 5.30
N ASP A 49 -2.70 -14.18 5.66
CA ASP A 49 -3.53 -14.67 6.77
C ASP A 49 -4.04 -16.09 6.49
N SER A 50 -4.51 -16.37 5.27
CA SER A 50 -4.95 -17.71 4.85
C SER A 50 -3.82 -18.75 4.90
N ILE A 51 -2.60 -18.38 4.48
CA ILE A 51 -1.40 -19.22 4.59
C ILE A 51 -1.18 -19.63 6.05
N ASN A 52 -1.23 -18.67 6.98
CA ASN A 52 -1.04 -18.94 8.40
C ASN A 52 -2.07 -19.95 8.92
N GLU A 53 -3.33 -19.82 8.51
CA GLU A 53 -4.39 -20.78 8.85
C GLU A 53 -4.19 -22.15 8.20
N PHE A 54 -3.75 -22.22 6.94
CA PHE A 54 -3.47 -23.50 6.28
C PHE A 54 -2.27 -24.23 6.88
N ILE A 55 -1.22 -23.50 7.29
CA ILE A 55 -0.08 -24.07 8.03
C ILE A 55 -0.57 -24.70 9.35
N LYS A 56 -1.40 -24.00 10.13
CA LYS A 56 -1.96 -24.53 11.39
C LYS A 56 -2.75 -25.83 11.15
N ASN A 57 -3.43 -25.93 10.01
CA ASN A 57 -4.23 -27.09 9.63
C ASN A 57 -3.46 -28.14 8.81
N LYS A 58 -2.14 -28.02 8.67
CA LYS A 58 -1.27 -28.95 7.91
C LYS A 58 -1.70 -29.15 6.45
N ARG A 59 -2.20 -28.09 5.81
CA ARG A 59 -2.63 -28.08 4.39
C ARG A 59 -1.58 -27.43 3.49
N GLU A 60 -0.43 -28.09 3.35
CA GLU A 60 0.71 -27.59 2.56
C GLU A 60 0.33 -27.33 1.08
N ASP A 61 -0.58 -28.13 0.52
CA ASP A 61 -1.12 -27.95 -0.82
C ASP A 61 -1.77 -26.56 -1.03
N LEU A 62 -2.46 -26.06 0.00
CA LEU A 62 -3.10 -24.75 -0.04
C LEU A 62 -2.11 -23.62 0.27
N VAL A 63 -1.11 -23.88 1.12
CA VAL A 63 -0.02 -22.92 1.39
C VAL A 63 0.73 -22.58 0.11
N ASP A 64 1.16 -23.60 -0.64
CA ASP A 64 1.90 -23.42 -1.89
C ASP A 64 1.08 -22.66 -2.94
N LYS A 65 -0.22 -22.96 -2.99
CA LYS A 65 -1.15 -22.26 -3.86
C LYS A 65 -1.24 -20.78 -3.49
N GLU A 66 -1.55 -20.45 -2.24
CA GLU A 66 -1.69 -19.06 -1.79
C GLU A 66 -0.38 -18.28 -1.96
N ALA A 67 0.77 -18.88 -1.63
CA ALA A 67 2.08 -18.26 -1.81
C ALA A 67 2.37 -17.97 -3.29
N SER A 68 1.96 -18.85 -4.19
CA SER A 68 2.08 -18.64 -5.64
C SER A 68 1.18 -17.51 -6.13
N GLU A 69 -0.05 -17.42 -5.61
CA GLU A 69 -0.97 -16.32 -5.93
C GLU A 69 -0.47 -14.96 -5.41
N ILE A 70 0.13 -14.91 -4.21
CA ILE A 70 0.78 -13.70 -3.68
C ILE A 70 1.85 -13.21 -4.65
N LYS A 71 2.76 -14.08 -5.09
CA LYS A 71 3.83 -13.70 -6.04
C LYS A 71 3.28 -13.09 -7.33
N ILE A 72 2.17 -13.62 -7.84
CA ILE A 72 1.51 -13.07 -9.03
C ILE A 72 0.96 -11.67 -8.75
N ILE A 73 0.29 -11.46 -7.61
CA ILE A 73 -0.27 -10.15 -7.25
C ILE A 73 0.84 -9.13 -7.01
N GLU A 74 1.95 -9.52 -6.37
CA GLU A 74 3.11 -8.67 -6.14
C GLU A 74 3.69 -8.13 -7.44
N VAL A 75 3.80 -8.95 -8.49
CA VAL A 75 4.24 -8.48 -9.82
C VAL A 75 3.38 -7.33 -10.35
N TYR A 76 2.05 -7.40 -10.17
CA TYR A 76 1.15 -6.34 -10.62
C TYR A 76 1.13 -5.13 -9.68
N ARG A 77 1.35 -5.32 -8.38
CA ARG A 77 1.46 -4.24 -7.39
C ARG A 77 2.73 -3.43 -7.60
N ASP A 78 3.86 -4.11 -7.74
CA ASP A 78 5.17 -3.47 -7.85
C ASP A 78 5.37 -2.81 -9.23
N ALA A 79 4.54 -3.15 -10.20
CA ALA A 79 4.46 -2.46 -11.50
C ALA A 79 3.68 -1.12 -11.43
N LEU A 80 2.94 -0.83 -10.35
CA LEU A 80 2.27 0.45 -10.18
C LEU A 80 3.32 1.55 -9.91
N PRO A 81 3.12 2.78 -10.44
CA PRO A 81 4.04 3.89 -10.23
C PRO A 81 3.88 4.53 -8.84
N VAL A 82 3.81 3.72 -7.79
CA VAL A 82 3.56 4.10 -6.39
C VAL A 82 4.77 3.71 -5.54
N ALA A 83 5.15 4.56 -4.59
CA ALA A 83 6.21 4.26 -3.63
C ALA A 83 5.71 3.24 -2.59
N SER A 84 6.61 2.36 -2.16
CA SER A 84 6.32 1.44 -1.06
C SER A 84 6.12 2.20 0.26
N GLN A 85 5.40 1.60 1.21
CA GLN A 85 5.17 2.22 2.52
C GLN A 85 6.47 2.63 3.22
N LYS A 86 7.51 1.79 3.11
CA LYS A 86 8.83 2.08 3.69
C LYS A 86 9.49 3.31 3.07
N GLU A 87 9.36 3.48 1.76
CA GLU A 87 9.89 4.66 1.05
C GLU A 87 9.12 5.92 1.42
N VAL A 88 7.79 5.83 1.54
CA VAL A 88 6.95 6.94 2.03
C VAL A 88 7.38 7.34 3.44
N ASP A 89 7.54 6.38 4.34
CA ASP A 89 7.95 6.63 5.72
C ASP A 89 9.34 7.28 5.81
N ALA A 90 10.29 6.81 5.01
CA ALA A 90 11.63 7.39 4.95
C ALA A 90 11.61 8.84 4.45
N ARG A 91 10.89 9.12 3.36
CA ARG A 91 10.78 10.47 2.80
C ARG A 91 10.05 11.43 3.74
N VAL A 92 8.97 10.97 4.36
CA VAL A 92 8.22 11.75 5.36
C VAL A 92 9.11 12.05 6.58
N LEU A 93 9.90 11.08 7.03
CA LEU A 93 10.84 11.28 8.13
C LEU A 93 11.85 12.40 7.82
N ASP A 94 12.39 12.45 6.61
CA ASP A 94 13.35 13.48 6.21
C ASP A 94 12.71 14.87 6.11
N ILE A 95 11.48 14.96 5.62
CA ILE A 95 10.68 16.21 5.65
C ILE A 95 10.48 16.67 7.09
N LEU A 96 10.10 15.76 8.00
CA LEU A 96 9.87 16.09 9.41
C LEU A 96 11.13 16.54 10.14
N LYS A 97 12.29 15.93 9.86
CA LYS A 97 13.58 16.38 10.39
C LYS A 97 13.91 17.80 9.92
N THR A 98 13.63 18.10 8.65
CA THR A 98 13.83 19.44 8.10
C THR A 98 12.97 20.46 8.86
N PHE A 99 11.69 20.15 9.09
CA PHE A 99 10.82 21.00 9.90
C PHE A 99 11.25 21.11 11.36
N LYS A 100 11.77 20.04 11.98
CA LYS A 100 12.31 20.10 13.35
C LYS A 100 13.52 21.02 13.46
N ASN A 101 14.37 21.05 12.44
CA ASN A 101 15.55 21.93 12.42
C ASN A 101 15.16 23.41 12.29
N GLU A 102 14.04 23.70 11.61
CA GLU A 102 13.51 25.07 11.50
C GLU A 102 12.78 25.52 12.77
N ASP A 103 11.93 24.66 13.33
CA ASP A 103 11.22 24.90 14.59
C ASP A 103 11.08 23.60 15.40
N PRO A 104 11.89 23.43 16.46
CA PRO A 104 11.86 22.24 17.31
C PRO A 104 10.54 22.02 18.07
N LYS A 105 9.71 23.06 18.20
CA LYS A 105 8.42 23.00 18.92
C LYS A 105 7.22 22.98 17.97
N MET A 106 7.46 22.75 16.68
CA MET A 106 6.41 22.72 15.67
C MET A 106 5.36 21.67 16.00
N GLN A 107 4.09 22.09 15.97
CA GLN A 107 2.96 21.21 16.21
C GLN A 107 2.54 20.51 14.92
N LEU A 108 1.94 19.34 15.07
CA LEU A 108 1.41 18.55 13.96
C LEU A 108 0.47 19.36 13.03
N LYS A 109 -0.34 20.27 13.59
CA LYS A 109 -1.21 21.17 12.82
C LYS A 109 -0.42 22.10 11.90
N GLN A 110 0.68 22.67 12.37
CA GLN A 110 1.52 23.58 11.58
C GLN A 110 2.23 22.84 10.44
N ILE A 111 2.68 21.61 10.69
CA ILE A 111 3.27 20.74 9.67
C ILE A 111 2.28 20.51 8.53
N PHE A 112 1.05 20.12 8.85
CA PHE A 112 0.03 19.88 7.83
C PHE A 112 -0.36 21.12 7.03
N GLN A 113 -0.25 22.32 7.63
CA GLN A 113 -0.49 23.59 6.93
C GLN A 113 0.67 24.00 6.03
N LYS A 114 1.91 23.63 6.39
CA LYS A 114 3.12 23.97 5.62
C LYS A 114 3.34 23.06 4.42
N ILE A 115 2.78 21.85 4.45
CA ILE A 115 2.87 20.88 3.36
C ILE A 115 2.01 21.30 2.16
N ASP A 116 2.60 21.29 0.97
CA ASP A 116 1.87 21.44 -0.29
C ASP A 116 1.22 20.12 -0.71
N TRP A 117 -0.07 19.98 -0.42
CA TRP A 117 -0.86 18.80 -0.78
C TRP A 117 -1.17 18.66 -2.28
N LYS A 118 -0.85 19.66 -3.10
CA LYS A 118 -1.06 19.58 -4.55
C LYS A 118 0.08 18.85 -5.27
N THR A 119 1.30 18.98 -4.76
CA THR A 119 2.53 18.48 -5.39
C THR A 119 3.10 17.27 -4.66
N LEU A 120 3.09 17.30 -3.31
CA LEU A 120 3.69 16.27 -2.48
C LEU A 120 3.21 14.84 -2.78
N PRO A 121 1.90 14.56 -3.01
CA PRO A 121 1.45 13.20 -3.31
C PRO A 121 2.08 12.61 -4.58
N ASN A 122 2.27 13.45 -5.61
CA ASN A 122 2.90 13.03 -6.86
C ASN A 122 4.42 12.83 -6.67
N ASP A 123 5.07 13.70 -5.90
CA ASP A 123 6.52 13.62 -5.64
C ASP A 123 6.90 12.38 -4.81
N LEU A 124 6.05 12.04 -3.84
CA LEU A 124 6.21 10.85 -3.01
C LEU A 124 5.63 9.61 -3.69
N LYS A 125 4.92 9.78 -4.82
CA LYS A 125 4.17 8.71 -5.48
C LYS A 125 3.32 7.94 -4.46
N ALA A 126 2.58 8.64 -3.62
CA ALA A 126 1.80 8.03 -2.56
C ALA A 126 0.49 8.77 -2.32
N SER A 127 -0.52 8.03 -1.85
CA SER A 127 -1.83 8.62 -1.59
C SER A 127 -1.73 9.70 -0.48
N PRO A 128 -2.54 10.76 -0.56
CA PRO A 128 -2.59 11.76 0.50
C PRO A 128 -2.97 11.16 1.87
N ALA A 129 -3.69 10.05 1.90
CA ALA A 129 -4.03 9.33 3.13
C ALA A 129 -2.81 8.61 3.73
N ALA A 130 -2.03 7.91 2.89
CA ALA A 130 -0.81 7.23 3.30
C ALA A 130 0.21 8.22 3.87
N ILE A 131 0.39 9.37 3.20
CA ILE A 131 1.28 10.44 3.67
C ILE A 131 0.81 10.99 5.02
N ARG A 132 -0.48 11.27 5.21
CA ARG A 132 -1.01 11.74 6.51
C ARG A 132 -0.78 10.75 7.64
N SER A 133 -1.05 9.47 7.38
CA SER A 133 -0.83 8.39 8.35
C SER A 133 0.65 8.32 8.76
N SER A 134 1.54 8.33 7.77
CA SER A 134 2.99 8.32 7.99
C SER A 134 3.48 9.54 8.78
N ILE A 135 3.00 10.74 8.45
CA ILE A 135 3.33 11.96 9.19
C ILE A 135 2.94 11.82 10.67
N GLY A 136 1.72 11.35 10.95
CA GLY A 136 1.26 11.16 12.32
C GLY A 136 2.09 10.15 13.11
N ALA A 137 2.48 9.05 12.47
CA ALA A 137 3.33 8.02 13.07
C ALA A 137 4.75 8.53 13.35
N GLN A 138 5.38 9.16 12.35
CA GLN A 138 6.77 9.62 12.44
C GLN A 138 6.93 10.90 13.27
N PHE A 139 5.91 11.75 13.33
CA PHE A 139 5.94 12.98 14.14
C PHE A 139 6.29 12.68 15.60
N LYS A 140 5.67 11.64 16.19
CA LYS A 140 5.97 11.24 17.57
C LYS A 140 7.44 10.88 17.73
N ASN A 141 8.00 10.11 16.82
CA ASN A 141 9.41 9.70 16.87
C ASN A 141 10.37 10.89 16.74
N VAL A 142 10.02 11.88 15.92
CA VAL A 142 10.89 13.03 15.63
C VAL A 142 10.80 14.11 16.70
N PHE A 143 9.58 14.46 17.15
CA PHE A 143 9.32 15.61 18.02
C PHE A 143 9.11 15.27 19.50
N SER A 144 9.04 13.99 19.88
CA SER A 144 8.90 13.60 21.30
C SER A 144 10.24 13.41 22.03
N ASN A 145 11.36 13.78 21.38
CA ASN A 145 12.70 13.88 21.96
C ASN A 145 13.13 15.34 22.07
#